data_AF-A0A7V0MLC1-F1
#
_entry.id   AF-A0A7V0MLC1-F1
#
_cell.length_a   1.000
_cell.length_b   1.000
_cell.length_c   1.000
_cell.angle_alpha   90.00
_cell.angle_beta   90.00
_cell.angle_gamma   90.00
#
_symmetry.space_group_name_H-M   'P 1'
#
loop_
_entity.id
_entity.type
_entity.pdbx_description
1 polymer ?
#
loop_
_entity_poly.entity_id
_entity_poly.type
_entity_poly.pdbx_seq_one_letter_code
_entity_poly.pdbx_strand_id
1 'polypeptide(L)'
;MKKRSSITRKMVIYFSLIVIVTLFMTCEFWVQFRVDKITSQVITTANVCGAKIDQVPEASKEIVRYWRNKVTLLLGMLVVVSAMVFIMFVKNLIGPLNHMVKAAHKIASGDLRESIELETNDELAEVGELINDLTANIQEIITNTLVYLEDIEKNVLQCKKSLSTISQNHIGVVPSEAEAGLRETQENLQELKNLLGEFNLYEVQMKKEA
;
A
#
# COMPACT_ATOMS: atom_id res chain seq x y z
N MET A 1 -11.73 12.29 8.38
CA MET A 1 -11.81 12.14 6.90
C MET A 1 -10.63 11.30 6.42
N LYS A 2 -10.83 10.07 5.93
CA LYS A 2 -9.76 9.14 5.54
C LYS A 2 -9.14 9.62 4.21
N LYS A 3 -7.95 10.22 4.24
CA LYS A 3 -7.20 10.69 3.06
C LYS A 3 -6.91 9.48 2.17
N ARG A 4 -7.71 9.26 1.11
CA ARG A 4 -7.46 8.19 0.14
C ARG A 4 -6.09 8.44 -0.51
N SER A 5 -5.26 7.39 -0.59
CA SER A 5 -3.95 7.45 -1.26
C SER A 5 -4.09 8.04 -2.67
N SER A 6 -3.14 8.88 -3.06
CA SER A 6 -3.08 9.50 -4.39
C SER A 6 -3.14 8.44 -5.51
N ILE A 7 -2.55 7.26 -5.27
CA ILE A 7 -2.52 6.14 -6.22
C ILE A 7 -3.91 5.54 -6.41
N THR A 8 -4.64 5.25 -5.33
CA THR A 8 -6.00 4.74 -5.40
C THR A 8 -6.91 5.70 -6.17
N ARG A 9 -6.77 7.01 -5.95
CA ARG A 9 -7.56 8.01 -6.69
C ARG A 9 -7.20 8.04 -8.17
N LYS A 10 -5.91 8.03 -8.53
CA LYS A 10 -5.45 7.99 -9.93
C LYS A 10 -5.94 6.73 -10.66
N MET A 11 -5.83 5.56 -10.03
CA MET A 11 -6.28 4.29 -10.61
C MET A 11 -7.79 4.23 -10.79
N VAL A 12 -8.58 4.70 -9.80
CA VAL A 12 -10.04 4.81 -9.95
C VAL A 12 -10.39 5.71 -11.14
N ILE A 13 -9.67 6.81 -11.35
CA ILE A 13 -9.88 7.69 -12.52
C ILE A 13 -9.59 6.94 -13.82
N TYR A 14 -8.46 6.22 -13.94
CA TYR A 14 -8.14 5.47 -15.16
C TYR A 14 -9.16 4.38 -15.47
N PHE A 15 -9.58 3.60 -14.47
CA PHE A 15 -10.61 2.59 -14.67
C PHE A 15 -11.99 3.19 -14.97
N SER A 16 -12.35 4.31 -14.33
CA SER A 16 -13.57 5.04 -14.66
C SER A 16 -13.53 5.53 -16.11
N LEU A 17 -12.38 5.97 -16.60
CA LEU A 17 -12.19 6.41 -17.98
C LEU A 17 -12.37 5.24 -18.96
N ILE A 18 -11.81 4.06 -18.68
CA ILE A 18 -12.03 2.84 -19.48
C ILE A 18 -13.52 2.49 -19.53
N VAL A 19 -14.20 2.50 -18.38
CA VAL A 19 -15.64 2.23 -18.32
C VAL A 19 -16.44 3.26 -19.13
N ILE A 20 -16.12 4.55 -19.02
CA ILE A 20 -16.76 5.61 -19.81
C ILE A 20 -16.54 5.39 -21.31
N VAL A 21 -15.32 5.05 -21.74
CA VAL A 21 -15.01 4.77 -23.15
C VAL A 21 -15.81 3.56 -23.65
N THR A 22 -15.88 2.48 -22.87
CA THR A 22 -16.65 1.28 -23.25
C THR A 22 -18.15 1.55 -23.32
N LEU A 23 -18.69 2.36 -22.41
CA LEU A 23 -20.08 2.81 -22.45
C LEU A 23 -20.35 3.69 -23.66
N PHE A 24 -19.46 4.63 -23.95
CA PHE A 24 -19.59 5.51 -25.12
C PHE A 24 -19.54 4.71 -26.42
N MET A 25 -18.61 3.76 -26.55
CA MET A 25 -18.56 2.85 -27.71
C MET A 25 -19.82 2.00 -27.83
N THR A 26 -20.36 1.50 -26.72
CA THR A 26 -21.62 0.73 -26.73
C THR A 26 -22.79 1.59 -27.18
N CYS A 27 -22.84 2.85 -26.75
CA CYS A 27 -23.86 3.82 -27.15
C CYS A 27 -23.75 4.18 -28.64
N GLU A 28 -22.56 4.55 -29.11
CA GLU A 28 -22.27 4.81 -30.53
C GLU A 28 -22.67 3.63 -31.41
N PHE A 29 -22.28 2.42 -31.02
CA PHE A 29 -22.69 1.19 -31.70
C PHE A 29 -24.22 1.09 -31.79
N TRP A 30 -24.93 1.35 -30.70
CA TRP A 30 -26.38 1.26 -30.66
C TRP A 30 -27.07 2.29 -31.56
N VAL A 31 -26.53 3.52 -31.63
CA VAL A 31 -27.02 4.59 -32.51
C VAL A 31 -26.74 4.28 -33.98
N GLN A 32 -25.56 3.76 -34.29
CA GLN A 32 -25.14 3.47 -35.66
C GLN A 32 -25.86 2.26 -36.24
N PHE A 33 -26.11 1.22 -35.44
CA PHE A 33 -26.80 -0.01 -35.86
C PHE A 33 -28.33 0.04 -35.70
N ARG A 34 -28.92 1.24 -35.72
CA ARG A 34 -30.37 1.40 -35.72
C ARG A 34 -30.95 0.90 -37.04
N VAL A 35 -31.88 -0.05 -36.97
CA VAL A 35 -32.50 -0.71 -38.14
C VAL A 35 -33.05 0.32 -39.13
N ASP A 36 -33.69 1.38 -38.64
CA ASP A 36 -34.28 2.43 -39.49
C ASP A 36 -33.21 3.18 -40.30
N LYS A 37 -32.06 3.47 -39.68
CA LYS A 37 -30.92 4.16 -40.32
C LYS A 37 -30.29 3.29 -41.41
N ILE A 38 -30.09 2.00 -41.13
CA ILE A 38 -29.57 1.02 -42.09
C ILE A 38 -30.55 0.86 -43.27
N THR A 39 -31.84 0.69 -42.97
CA THR A 39 -32.91 0.51 -43.97
C THR A 39 -32.99 1.72 -44.92
N SER A 40 -32.94 2.94 -44.36
CA SER A 40 -32.93 4.18 -45.15
C SER A 40 -31.70 4.28 -46.06
N GLN A 41 -30.50 3.94 -45.57
CA GLN A 41 -29.28 3.97 -46.38
C GLN A 41 -29.29 2.94 -47.51
N VAL A 42 -29.83 1.74 -47.26
CA VAL A 42 -30.00 0.71 -48.29
C VAL A 42 -30.95 1.18 -49.39
N ILE A 43 -32.11 1.76 -49.03
CA ILE A 43 -33.08 2.30 -49.98
C ILE A 43 -32.46 3.41 -50.85
N THR A 44 -31.81 4.40 -50.21
CA THR A 44 -31.19 5.52 -50.93
C THR A 44 -30.10 5.02 -51.90
N THR A 45 -29.25 4.10 -51.45
CA THR A 45 -28.17 3.55 -52.29
C THR A 45 -28.72 2.73 -53.44
N ALA A 46 -29.71 1.87 -53.20
CA ALA A 46 -30.36 1.08 -54.24
C ALA A 46 -31.04 1.96 -55.29
N ASN A 47 -31.69 3.05 -54.87
CA ASN A 47 -32.33 4.00 -55.77
C ASN A 47 -31.32 4.77 -56.63
N VAL A 48 -30.17 5.16 -56.06
CA VAL A 48 -29.06 5.75 -56.83
C VAL A 48 -28.48 4.75 -57.84
N CYS A 49 -28.44 3.46 -57.50
CA CYS A 49 -28.02 2.39 -58.42
C CYS A 49 -29.10 1.95 -59.42
N GLY A 50 -30.27 2.61 -59.43
CA GLY A 50 -31.37 2.33 -60.38
C GLY A 50 -32.25 1.11 -60.04
N ALA A 51 -32.04 0.47 -58.88
CA ALA A 51 -32.75 -0.74 -58.47
C ALA A 51 -34.19 -0.50 -57.94
N LYS A 52 -34.65 0.77 -57.85
CA LYS A 52 -35.99 1.20 -57.41
C LYS A 52 -36.57 0.34 -56.28
N ILE A 53 -35.99 0.48 -55.08
CA ILE A 53 -36.42 -0.22 -53.86
C ILE A 53 -37.13 0.80 -52.97
N ASP A 54 -38.43 0.64 -52.74
CA ASP A 54 -39.20 1.51 -51.84
C ASP A 54 -39.26 0.96 -50.41
N GLN A 55 -39.13 -0.36 -50.27
CA GLN A 55 -39.21 -1.05 -48.98
C GLN A 55 -38.20 -2.20 -48.94
N VAL A 56 -37.47 -2.30 -47.82
CA VAL A 56 -36.58 -3.42 -47.58
C VAL A 56 -37.40 -4.57 -46.96
N PRO A 57 -37.28 -5.82 -47.45
CA PRO A 57 -38.04 -6.96 -46.95
C PRO A 57 -37.92 -7.15 -45.43
N GLU A 58 -39.03 -7.49 -44.76
CA GLU A 58 -39.05 -7.71 -43.30
C GLU A 58 -38.02 -8.75 -42.84
N ALA A 59 -37.80 -9.81 -43.62
CA ALA A 59 -36.78 -10.82 -43.34
C ALA A 59 -35.36 -10.23 -43.17
N SER A 60 -35.02 -9.15 -43.90
CA SER A 60 -33.72 -8.49 -43.76
C SER A 60 -33.62 -7.62 -42.51
N LYS A 61 -34.73 -7.00 -42.08
CA LYS A 61 -34.80 -6.21 -40.83
C LYS A 61 -34.63 -7.13 -39.62
N GLU A 62 -35.20 -8.33 -39.67
CA GLU A 62 -35.03 -9.36 -38.64
C GLU A 62 -33.56 -9.81 -38.51
N ILE A 63 -32.86 -9.99 -39.64
CA ILE A 63 -31.42 -10.33 -39.62
C ILE A 63 -30.61 -9.22 -38.93
N VAL A 64 -30.84 -7.96 -39.30
CA VAL A 64 -30.15 -6.81 -38.68
C VAL A 64 -30.45 -6.73 -37.18
N ARG A 65 -31.72 -6.94 -36.79
CA ARG A 65 -32.14 -6.91 -35.38
C ARG A 65 -31.52 -8.05 -34.56
N TYR A 66 -31.42 -9.26 -35.13
CA TYR A 66 -30.74 -10.39 -34.51
C TYR A 66 -29.26 -10.08 -34.24
N TRP A 67 -28.51 -9.61 -35.24
CA TRP A 67 -27.09 -9.25 -35.08
C TRP A 67 -26.88 -8.11 -34.09
N ARG A 68 -27.70 -7.07 -34.16
CA ARG A 68 -27.66 -5.95 -33.21
C ARG A 68 -27.84 -6.43 -31.77
N ASN A 69 -28.85 -7.26 -31.51
CA ASN A 69 -29.11 -7.77 -30.17
C ASN A 69 -27.96 -8.66 -29.68
N LYS A 70 -27.42 -9.53 -30.56
CA LYS A 70 -26.27 -10.39 -30.24
C LYS A 70 -25.02 -9.58 -29.87
N VAL A 71 -24.68 -8.56 -30.65
CA VAL A 71 -23.52 -7.70 -30.35
C VAL A 71 -23.75 -6.84 -29.10
N THR A 72 -24.97 -6.33 -28.90
CA THR A 72 -25.31 -5.56 -27.69
C THR A 72 -25.13 -6.41 -26.43
N LEU A 73 -25.54 -7.69 -26.46
CA LEU A 73 -25.32 -8.63 -25.35
C LEU A 73 -23.82 -8.85 -25.09
N LEU A 74 -23.01 -9.02 -26.14
CA LEU A 74 -21.56 -9.19 -26.02
C LEU A 74 -20.88 -7.95 -25.42
N LEU A 75 -21.24 -6.74 -25.86
CA LEU A 75 -20.73 -5.49 -25.30
C LEU A 75 -21.15 -5.29 -23.83
N GLY A 76 -22.40 -5.63 -23.50
CA GLY A 76 -22.88 -5.60 -22.12
C GLY A 76 -22.07 -6.54 -21.21
N MET A 77 -21.78 -7.76 -21.68
CA MET A 77 -20.94 -8.72 -20.95
C MET A 77 -19.53 -8.17 -20.72
N LEU A 78 -18.94 -7.51 -21.70
CA LEU A 78 -17.61 -6.89 -21.59
C LEU A 78 -17.56 -5.83 -20.48
N VAL A 79 -18.59 -5.00 -20.36
CA VAL A 79 -18.69 -3.99 -19.29
C VAL A 79 -18.73 -4.66 -17.91
N VAL A 80 -19.52 -5.72 -17.76
CA VAL A 80 -19.64 -6.47 -16.50
C VAL A 80 -18.31 -7.11 -16.11
N VAL A 81 -17.63 -7.78 -17.04
CA VAL A 81 -16.32 -8.40 -16.80
C VAL A 81 -15.28 -7.35 -16.43
N SER A 82 -15.26 -6.21 -17.12
CA SER A 82 -14.33 -5.12 -16.82
C SER A 82 -14.53 -4.56 -15.40
N ALA A 83 -15.80 -4.39 -14.99
CA ALA A 83 -16.13 -3.96 -13.63
C ALA A 83 -15.72 -4.99 -12.57
N MET A 84 -15.92 -6.29 -12.85
CA MET A 84 -15.51 -7.37 -11.96
C MET A 84 -13.99 -7.41 -11.76
N VAL A 85 -13.21 -7.33 -12.85
CA VAL A 85 -11.75 -7.27 -12.81
C VAL A 85 -11.27 -6.06 -12.01
N PHE A 86 -11.90 -4.89 -12.20
CA PHE A 86 -11.55 -3.70 -11.43
C PHE A 86 -11.75 -3.89 -9.93
N ILE A 87 -12.89 -4.47 -9.53
CA ILE A 87 -13.17 -4.75 -8.11
C ILE A 87 -12.14 -5.72 -7.53
N MET A 88 -11.81 -6.79 -8.26
CA MET A 88 -10.78 -7.74 -7.84
C MET A 88 -9.42 -7.06 -7.68
N PHE A 89 -9.02 -6.21 -8.62
CA PHE A 89 -7.75 -5.49 -8.57
C PHE A 89 -7.65 -4.56 -7.36
N VAL A 90 -8.73 -3.83 -7.04
CA VAL A 90 -8.77 -2.96 -5.86
C VAL A 90 -8.63 -3.76 -4.57
N LYS A 91 -9.33 -4.89 -4.46
CA LYS A 91 -9.34 -5.72 -3.24
C LYS A 91 -8.02 -6.47 -3.05
N ASN A 92 -7.46 -7.03 -4.12
CA ASN A 92 -6.34 -7.96 -4.03
C ASN A 92 -4.97 -7.28 -4.15
N LEU A 93 -4.89 -6.09 -4.76
CA LEU A 93 -3.61 -5.39 -4.94
C LEU A 93 -3.57 -4.07 -4.18
N ILE A 94 -4.52 -3.18 -4.46
CA ILE A 94 -4.47 -1.80 -3.94
C ILE A 94 -4.71 -1.78 -2.42
N GLY A 95 -5.61 -2.64 -1.92
CA GLY A 95 -5.90 -2.78 -0.49
C GLY A 95 -4.66 -3.16 0.31
N PRO A 96 -4.05 -4.34 0.06
CA PRO A 96 -2.81 -4.80 0.67
C PRO A 96 -1.67 -3.78 0.58
N LEU A 97 -1.40 -3.23 -0.60
CA LEU A 97 -0.31 -2.26 -0.79
C LEU A 97 -0.49 -1.00 0.07
N ASN A 98 -1.72 -0.50 0.17
CA ASN A 98 -2.01 0.66 1.03
C ASN A 98 -1.98 0.32 2.53
N HIS A 99 -2.13 -0.95 2.90
CA HIS A 99 -1.87 -1.41 4.27
C HIS A 99 -0.36 -1.37 4.55
N MET A 100 0.44 -1.97 3.67
CA MET A 100 1.91 -1.99 3.79
C MET A 100 2.50 -0.59 3.90
N VAL A 101 2.07 0.36 3.05
CA VAL A 101 2.56 1.75 3.08
C VAL A 101 2.26 2.44 4.42
N LYS A 102 1.12 2.13 5.05
CA LYS A 102 0.77 2.70 6.36
C LYS A 102 1.58 2.09 7.49
N ALA A 103 1.75 0.77 7.48
CA ALA A 103 2.60 0.08 8.44
C ALA A 103 4.04 0.60 8.33
N ALA A 104 4.58 0.69 7.12
CA ALA A 104 5.91 1.26 6.86
C ALA A 104 6.04 2.71 7.34
N HIS A 105 5.00 3.55 7.21
CA HIS A 105 5.01 4.91 7.78
C HIS A 105 5.09 4.90 9.31
N LYS A 106 4.37 3.99 9.97
CA LYS A 106 4.40 3.87 11.43
C LYS A 106 5.77 3.36 11.92
N ILE A 107 6.31 2.34 11.26
CA ILE A 107 7.67 1.82 11.50
C ILE A 107 8.70 2.94 11.33
N ALA A 108 8.63 3.70 10.23
CA ALA A 108 9.53 4.84 9.98
C ALA A 108 9.37 5.98 10.99
N SER A 109 8.20 6.11 11.63
CA SER A 109 7.98 7.07 12.72
C SER A 109 8.43 6.57 14.10
N GLY A 110 9.04 5.38 14.18
CA GLY A 110 9.56 4.80 15.41
C GLY A 110 8.60 3.83 16.11
N ASP A 111 7.41 3.55 15.58
CA ASP A 111 6.53 2.50 16.11
C ASP A 111 6.88 1.15 15.47
N LEU A 112 7.84 0.47 16.07
CA LEU A 112 8.34 -0.81 15.59
C LEU A 112 7.43 -1.98 15.98
N ARG A 113 6.35 -1.76 16.75
CA ARG A 113 5.38 -2.81 17.13
C ARG A 113 4.48 -3.23 15.97
N GLU A 114 4.46 -2.47 14.90
CA GLU A 114 3.61 -2.75 13.76
C GLU A 114 4.20 -3.88 12.92
N SER A 115 3.37 -4.84 12.55
CA SER A 115 3.69 -5.91 11.60
C SER A 115 2.82 -5.80 10.35
N ILE A 116 3.36 -6.28 9.23
CA ILE A 116 2.65 -6.42 7.96
C ILE A 116 2.24 -7.88 7.84
N GLU A 117 0.97 -8.17 8.12
CA GLU A 117 0.37 -9.48 7.86
C GLU A 117 -0.53 -9.38 6.62
N LEU A 118 -0.19 -10.17 5.60
CA LEU A 118 -0.97 -10.29 4.37
C LEU A 118 -1.45 -11.71 4.22
N GLU A 119 -2.75 -11.88 3.96
CA GLU A 119 -3.36 -13.20 3.70
C GLU A 119 -3.14 -13.68 2.25
N THR A 120 -2.30 -12.99 1.47
CA THR A 120 -1.96 -13.35 0.09
C THR A 120 -0.74 -14.27 0.06
N ASN A 121 -0.58 -15.06 -1.00
CA ASN A 121 0.59 -15.93 -1.22
C ASN A 121 1.35 -15.47 -2.47
N ASP A 122 1.50 -14.16 -2.64
CA ASP A 122 2.12 -13.51 -3.80
C ASP A 122 3.32 -12.65 -3.37
N GLU A 123 3.93 -11.95 -4.33
CA GLU A 123 5.12 -11.12 -4.10
C GLU A 123 4.84 -9.99 -3.08
N LEU A 124 3.59 -9.58 -2.88
CA LEU A 124 3.27 -8.60 -1.84
C LEU A 124 3.47 -9.16 -0.44
N ALA A 125 3.11 -10.43 -0.22
CA ALA A 125 3.35 -11.12 1.05
C ALA A 125 4.85 -11.24 1.32
N GLU A 126 5.64 -11.63 0.31
CA GLU A 126 7.10 -11.69 0.41
C GLU A 126 7.71 -10.33 0.78
N VAL A 127 7.28 -9.23 0.13
CA VAL A 127 7.76 -7.89 0.50
C VAL A 127 7.31 -7.49 1.91
N GLY A 128 6.12 -7.92 2.35
CA GLY A 128 5.64 -7.71 3.71
C GLY A 128 6.51 -8.40 4.75
N GLU A 129 6.87 -9.65 4.51
CA GLU A 129 7.79 -10.44 5.33
C GLU A 129 9.17 -9.78 5.40
N LEU A 130 9.74 -9.35 4.26
CA LEU A 130 11.03 -8.64 4.24
C LEU A 130 11.03 -7.35 5.07
N ILE A 131 9.92 -6.60 5.09
CA ILE A 131 9.78 -5.40 5.93
C ILE A 131 9.68 -5.78 7.42
N ASN A 132 8.99 -6.88 7.74
CA ASN A 132 8.91 -7.39 9.11
C ASN A 132 10.29 -7.82 9.61
N ASP A 133 11.06 -8.55 8.80
CA ASP A 133 12.42 -8.96 9.13
C ASP A 133 13.33 -7.76 9.37
N LEU A 134 13.23 -6.73 8.52
CA LEU A 134 13.96 -5.48 8.73
C LEU A 134 13.56 -4.79 10.05
N THR A 135 12.27 -4.79 10.37
CA THR A 135 11.75 -4.21 11.62
C THR A 135 12.26 -4.99 12.83
N ALA A 136 12.28 -6.32 12.77
CA ALA A 136 12.82 -7.18 13.80
C ALA A 136 14.32 -6.94 14.02
N ASN A 137 15.10 -6.83 12.95
CA ASN A 137 16.53 -6.52 13.02
C ASN A 137 16.78 -5.15 13.68
N ILE A 138 15.97 -4.12 13.37
CA ILE A 138 16.09 -2.81 14.03
C ILE A 138 15.78 -2.93 15.53
N GLN A 139 14.72 -3.65 15.90
CA GLN A 139 14.38 -3.87 17.30
C GLN A 139 15.51 -4.59 18.06
N GLU A 140 16.13 -5.61 17.45
CA GLU A 140 17.25 -6.33 18.03
C GLU A 140 18.45 -5.41 18.29
N ILE A 141 18.80 -4.57 17.30
CA ILE A 141 19.88 -3.58 17.44
C ILE A 141 19.60 -2.60 18.59
N ILE A 142 18.38 -2.07 18.68
CA ILE A 142 17.99 -1.15 19.76
C ILE A 142 18.07 -1.86 21.12
N THR A 143 17.53 -3.08 21.22
CA THR A 143 17.52 -3.86 22.46
C THR A 143 18.94 -4.17 22.93
N ASN A 144 19.80 -4.64 22.02
CA ASN A 144 21.21 -4.90 22.33
C ASN A 144 21.92 -3.61 22.76
N THR A 145 21.63 -2.47 22.11
CA THR A 145 22.21 -1.19 22.50
C THR A 145 21.76 -0.77 23.90
N LEU A 146 20.49 -0.95 24.25
CA LEU A 146 19.98 -0.67 25.61
C LEU A 146 20.68 -1.52 26.68
N VAL A 147 20.93 -2.80 26.40
CA VAL A 147 21.69 -3.69 27.31
C VAL A 147 23.12 -3.17 27.48
N TYR A 148 23.80 -2.81 26.39
CA TYR A 148 25.16 -2.26 26.47
C TYR A 148 25.21 -0.93 27.24
N LEU A 149 24.21 -0.06 27.08
CA LEU A 149 24.14 1.19 27.84
C LEU A 149 24.00 0.93 29.35
N GLU A 150 23.17 -0.04 29.75
CA GLU A 150 23.00 -0.41 31.15
C GLU A 150 24.31 -0.92 31.76
N ASP A 151 25.07 -1.71 31.01
CA ASP A 151 26.37 -2.23 31.45
C ASP A 151 27.43 -1.12 31.56
N ILE A 152 27.47 -0.17 30.61
CA ILE A 152 28.36 1.00 30.71
C ILE A 152 27.95 1.87 31.90
N GLU A 153 26.65 2.09 32.13
CA GLU A 153 26.14 2.86 33.27
C GLU A 153 26.58 2.23 34.62
N LYS A 154 26.48 0.90 34.74
CA LYS A 154 26.99 0.15 35.91
C LYS A 154 28.48 0.35 36.10
N ASN A 155 29.27 0.24 35.03
CA ASN A 155 30.73 0.43 35.08
C ASN A 155 31.12 1.87 35.45
N VAL A 156 30.44 2.88 34.90
CA VAL A 156 30.63 4.30 35.25
C VAL A 156 30.30 4.54 36.72
N LEU A 157 29.20 3.97 37.22
CA LEU A 157 28.81 4.08 38.64
C LEU A 157 29.83 3.40 39.56
N GLN A 158 30.35 2.23 39.17
CA GLN A 158 31.41 1.54 39.91
C GLN A 158 32.70 2.35 39.93
N CYS A 159 33.12 2.92 38.79
CA CYS A 159 34.30 3.79 38.70
C CYS A 159 34.17 5.00 39.62
N LYS A 160 33.00 5.66 39.60
CA LYS A 160 32.67 6.78 40.50
C LYS A 160 32.76 6.40 41.98
N LYS A 161 32.24 5.22 42.37
CA LYS A 161 32.35 4.70 43.74
C LYS A 161 33.82 4.47 44.14
N SER A 162 34.62 3.85 43.28
CA SER A 162 36.05 3.61 43.53
C SER A 162 36.82 4.93 43.71
N LEU A 163 36.58 5.92 42.84
CA LEU A 163 37.19 7.25 42.95
C LEU A 163 36.80 7.97 44.25
N SER A 164 35.51 7.91 44.63
CA SER A 164 35.05 8.49 45.90
C SER A 164 35.71 7.82 47.12
N THR A 165 35.98 6.52 47.05
CA THR A 165 36.69 5.77 48.10
C THR A 165 38.15 6.22 48.22
N ILE A 166 38.82 6.45 47.08
CA ILE A 166 40.20 6.95 47.05
C ILE A 166 40.29 8.36 47.65
N SER A 167 39.35 9.23 47.29
CA SER A 167 39.24 10.59 47.85
C SER A 167 39.02 10.56 49.37
N GLN A 168 38.09 9.72 49.85
CA GLN A 168 37.79 9.57 51.29
C GLN A 168 38.96 8.99 52.09
N ASN A 169 39.73 8.07 51.51
CA ASN A 169 40.86 7.44 52.20
C ASN A 169 42.12 8.33 52.27
N HIS A 170 42.08 9.58 51.75
CA HIS A 170 43.20 10.54 51.78
C HIS A 170 44.49 10.04 51.08
N ILE A 171 44.40 9.02 50.22
CA ILE A 171 45.57 8.40 49.54
C ILE A 171 45.90 9.11 48.21
N GLY A 172 45.04 9.99 47.71
CA GLY A 172 45.32 10.77 46.50
C GLY A 172 44.22 11.77 46.13
N VAL A 173 44.60 12.79 45.36
CA VAL A 173 43.65 13.75 44.75
C VAL A 173 43.04 13.08 43.51
N VAL A 174 41.72 12.94 43.48
CA VAL A 174 41.02 12.54 42.25
C VAL A 174 41.26 13.62 41.20
N PRO A 175 41.82 13.29 40.01
CA PRO A 175 41.98 14.28 38.95
C PRO A 175 40.61 14.85 38.57
N SER A 176 40.48 16.17 38.57
CA SER A 176 39.25 16.86 38.15
C SER A 176 38.82 16.47 36.74
N GLU A 177 39.78 16.13 35.89
CA GLU A 177 39.59 15.60 34.53
C GLU A 177 38.83 14.26 34.52
N ALA A 178 39.09 13.37 35.48
CA ALA A 178 38.43 12.06 35.57
C ALA A 178 36.96 12.20 35.99
N GLU A 179 36.66 13.11 36.93
CA GLU A 179 35.28 13.42 37.32
C GLU A 179 34.52 14.10 36.17
N ALA A 180 35.16 15.02 35.46
CA ALA A 180 34.58 15.68 34.29
C ALA A 180 34.24 14.69 33.17
N GLY A 181 35.16 13.79 32.82
CA GLY A 181 34.95 12.78 31.79
C GLY A 181 33.86 11.75 32.15
N LEU A 182 33.76 11.34 33.43
CA LEU A 182 32.68 10.47 33.89
C LEU A 182 31.32 11.17 33.83
N ARG A 183 31.27 12.46 34.18
CA ARG A 183 30.04 13.25 34.09
C ARG A 183 29.58 13.39 32.65
N GLU A 184 30.50 13.73 31.74
CA GLU A 184 30.22 13.83 30.31
C GLU A 184 29.74 12.49 29.74
N THR A 185 30.41 11.38 30.09
CA THR A 185 29.98 10.04 29.67
C THR A 185 28.57 9.72 30.16
N GLN A 186 28.26 10.04 31.43
CA GLN A 186 26.94 9.82 32.00
C GLN A 186 25.85 10.68 31.32
N GLU A 187 26.16 11.93 30.98
CA GLU A 187 25.26 12.81 30.23
C GLU A 187 24.99 12.23 28.83
N ASN A 188 26.03 11.80 28.10
CA ASN A 188 25.90 11.19 26.77
C ASN A 188 25.10 9.88 26.80
N LEU A 189 25.30 9.04 27.82
CA LEU A 189 24.53 7.80 27.99
C LEU A 189 23.04 8.08 28.20
N GLN A 190 22.72 9.10 29.01
CA GLN A 190 21.34 9.49 29.25
C GLN A 190 20.68 10.05 27.99
N GLU A 191 21.40 10.86 27.22
CA GLU A 191 20.91 11.38 25.94
C GLU A 191 20.63 10.24 24.95
N LEU A 192 21.56 9.29 24.81
CA LEU A 192 21.37 8.15 23.91
C LEU A 192 20.22 7.24 24.36
N LYS A 193 20.07 7.03 25.67
CA LYS A 193 18.93 6.29 26.24
C LYS A 193 17.60 6.99 25.97
N ASN A 194 17.55 8.32 26.04
CA ASN A 194 16.35 9.09 25.70
C ASN A 194 16.02 8.97 24.21
N LEU A 195 17.02 9.06 23.32
CA LEU A 195 16.84 8.88 21.87
C LEU A 195 16.31 7.48 21.53
N LEU A 196 16.88 6.44 22.14
CA LEU A 196 16.37 5.07 21.95
C LEU A 196 14.99 4.86 22.56
N GLY A 197 14.66 5.60 23.63
CA GLY A 197 13.34 5.59 24.26
C GLY A 197 12.22 6.19 23.41
N GLU A 198 12.54 6.90 22.32
CA GLU A 198 11.53 7.39 21.36
C GLU A 198 10.95 6.26 20.48
N PHE A 199 11.65 5.13 20.37
CA PHE A 199 11.17 3.97 19.62
C PHE A 199 10.23 3.12 20.48
N ASN A 200 9.03 2.83 19.94
CA ASN A 200 8.12 1.90 20.57
C ASN A 200 8.49 0.48 20.14
N LEU A 201 9.09 -0.28 21.06
CA LEU A 201 9.45 -1.67 20.88
C LEU A 201 8.29 -2.61 21.24
N TYR A 202 8.32 -3.84 20.75
CA TYR A 202 7.39 -4.88 21.20
C TYR A 202 7.64 -5.18 22.69
N GLU A 203 6.59 -5.16 23.51
CA GLU A 203 6.61 -5.94 24.75
C GLU A 203 6.45 -7.39 24.32
N VAL A 204 7.48 -8.22 24.51
CA VAL A 204 7.43 -9.65 24.19
C VAL A 204 6.27 -10.30 24.97
N GLN A 205 5.09 -10.33 24.36
CA GLN A 205 4.01 -11.21 24.76
C GLN A 205 4.45 -12.60 24.31
N MET A 206 5.16 -13.30 25.19
CA MET A 206 5.36 -14.74 25.09
C MET A 206 3.99 -15.35 24.88
N LYS A 207 3.65 -15.67 23.63
CA LYS A 207 2.44 -16.39 23.26
C LYS A 207 2.57 -17.72 23.99
N LYS A 208 1.85 -17.88 25.12
CA LYS A 208 1.70 -19.17 25.77
C LYS A 208 1.02 -20.06 24.75
N GLU A 209 1.80 -20.90 24.10
CA GLU A 209 1.30 -22.09 23.43
C GLU A 209 0.45 -22.84 24.47
N ALA A 210 -0.82 -23.04 24.13
CA ALA A 210 -1.79 -23.82 24.87
C ALA A 210 -2.09 -25.09 24.06
#